data_AF-A0A537WUD0-F1
#
_entry.id   AF-A0A537WUD0-F1
#
_cell.length_a   1.000
_cell.length_b   1.000
_cell.length_c   1.000
_cell.angle_alpha   90.00
_cell.angle_beta   90.00
_cell.angle_gamma   90.00
#
_symmetry.space_group_name_H-M   'P 1'
#
loop_
_entity.id
_entity.type
_entity.pdbx_description
1 polymer ?
#
loop_
_entity_poly.entity_id
_entity_poly.type
_entity_poly.pdbx_seq_one_letter_code
_entity_poly.pdbx_strand_id
1 'polypeptide(L)'
;MVRRRDDVAMWLLVIAVLIGGAGCSRASAERGTVTSVDWTTTHPLSGVVNGETVEVRASDVGGSFPLVSIDRPAVGDVGYVLSGDIRYRGVHPAGFVQLWSVFPDGARYFSKTLARQGPQASLEGDAEARPFEVPFSLATGSPPPTRLDVEIVLPGAGAVWVGPLRLTSMGDSGAWWSDRTGGLIGGVAGSVLGLTGAILGVFIARRTHRSSVLAVAAVFAVGGLVILAVGIWALASAQPYPVWYPLVLGGGLMMLVFGGVHRMARRAYTDAELRRMRAADLSRP
;
A
#
# COMPACT_ATOMS: atom_id res chain seq x y z
N MET A 1 -50.75 -5.69 -9.10
CA MET A 1 -49.85 -4.63 -8.58
C MET A 1 -48.78 -5.10 -7.58
N VAL A 2 -48.80 -6.34 -7.08
CA VAL A 2 -47.84 -6.82 -6.05
C VAL A 2 -46.43 -7.15 -6.61
N ARG A 3 -46.32 -7.51 -7.90
CA ARG A 3 -45.08 -8.01 -8.54
C ARG A 3 -43.92 -7.00 -8.65
N ARG A 4 -44.18 -5.69 -8.51
CA ARG A 4 -43.17 -4.63 -8.69
C ARG A 4 -42.36 -4.33 -7.44
N ARG A 5 -42.81 -4.74 -6.26
CA ARG A 5 -42.20 -4.37 -4.98
C ARG A 5 -40.98 -5.23 -4.62
N ASP A 6 -41.00 -6.50 -5.03
CA ASP A 6 -39.91 -7.46 -4.73
C ASP A 6 -38.69 -7.26 -5.64
N ASP A 7 -38.90 -6.82 -6.88
CA ASP A 7 -37.80 -6.48 -7.79
C ASP A 7 -37.01 -5.26 -7.28
N VAL A 8 -37.68 -4.27 -6.68
CA VAL A 8 -37.03 -3.08 -6.11
C VAL A 8 -36.16 -3.45 -4.91
N ALA A 9 -36.62 -4.35 -4.02
CA ALA A 9 -35.83 -4.80 -2.88
C ALA A 9 -34.55 -5.54 -3.32
N MET A 10 -34.63 -6.35 -4.38
CA MET A 10 -33.49 -7.06 -4.95
C MET A 10 -32.52 -6.12 -5.67
N TRP A 11 -33.03 -5.14 -6.42
CA TRP A 11 -32.19 -4.09 -7.01
C TRP A 11 -31.53 -3.22 -5.96
N LEU A 12 -32.22 -2.88 -4.87
CA LEU A 12 -31.64 -2.16 -3.73
C LEU A 12 -30.56 -2.97 -3.02
N LEU A 13 -30.69 -4.31 -2.95
CA LEU A 13 -29.69 -5.18 -2.35
C LEU A 13 -28.46 -5.34 -3.27
N VAL A 14 -28.66 -5.46 -4.58
CA VAL A 14 -27.56 -5.45 -5.58
C VAL A 14 -26.84 -4.11 -5.58
N ILE A 15 -27.57 -3.00 -5.55
CA ILE A 15 -27.02 -1.66 -5.44
C ILE A 15 -26.31 -1.49 -4.09
N ALA A 16 -26.86 -1.97 -2.97
CA ALA A 16 -26.20 -1.92 -1.68
C ALA A 16 -24.93 -2.79 -1.61
N VAL A 17 -24.83 -3.87 -2.40
CA VAL A 17 -23.61 -4.68 -2.51
C VAL A 17 -22.57 -4.03 -3.43
N LEU A 18 -23.01 -3.40 -4.53
CA LEU A 18 -22.13 -2.63 -5.42
C LEU A 18 -21.66 -1.30 -4.79
N ILE A 19 -22.52 -0.65 -3.99
CA ILE A 19 -22.21 0.59 -3.25
C ILE A 19 -21.52 0.29 -1.91
N GLY A 20 -21.81 -0.84 -1.27
CA GLY A 20 -21.13 -1.28 -0.04
C GLY A 20 -19.66 -1.68 -0.27
N GLY A 21 -19.31 -2.07 -1.51
CA GLY A 21 -17.92 -2.16 -1.97
C GLY A 21 -17.33 -0.83 -2.47
N ALA A 22 -18.19 0.15 -2.75
CA ALA A 22 -17.83 1.55 -3.00
C ALA A 22 -17.88 2.38 -1.70
N GLY A 23 -17.63 1.74 -0.56
CA GLY A 23 -16.94 2.40 0.54
C GLY A 23 -15.62 2.89 -0.02
N CYS A 24 -15.68 4.10 -0.56
CA CYS A 24 -14.58 4.92 -1.00
C CYS A 24 -13.74 5.21 0.25
N SER A 25 -13.04 4.20 0.76
CA SER A 25 -11.85 4.42 1.56
C SER A 25 -10.93 5.08 0.56
N ARG A 26 -10.88 6.41 0.67
CA ARG A 26 -9.99 7.31 -0.05
C ARG A 26 -8.84 6.49 -0.61
N ALA A 27 -8.75 6.43 -1.93
CA ALA A 27 -7.44 6.23 -2.52
C ALA A 27 -6.56 7.24 -1.79
N SER A 28 -5.74 6.77 -0.86
CA SER A 28 -4.64 7.55 -0.32
C SER A 28 -3.68 7.69 -1.49
N ALA A 29 -4.09 8.52 -2.44
CA ALA A 29 -3.22 9.33 -3.24
C ALA A 29 -2.69 10.48 -2.37
N GLU A 30 -2.37 10.22 -1.10
CA GLU A 30 -1.15 10.77 -0.58
C GLU A 30 -0.07 10.01 -1.32
N ARG A 31 0.37 10.61 -2.44
CA ARG A 31 1.73 10.47 -2.93
C ARG A 31 2.59 10.19 -1.71
N GLY A 32 3.17 8.99 -1.62
CA GLY A 32 4.24 8.72 -0.66
C GLY A 32 5.18 9.91 -0.80
N THR A 33 5.11 10.80 0.19
CA THR A 33 5.74 12.11 0.08
C THR A 33 7.18 11.80 0.38
N VAL A 34 7.90 11.32 -0.64
CA VAL A 34 9.35 11.26 -0.64
C VAL A 34 9.75 12.67 -0.28
N THR A 35 10.09 12.86 0.99
CA THR A 35 10.52 14.14 1.48
C THR A 35 11.96 14.21 1.02
N SER A 36 12.14 14.78 -0.17
CA SER A 36 13.46 15.00 -0.74
C SER A 36 13.95 16.36 -0.28
N VAL A 37 15.15 16.39 0.28
CA VAL A 37 15.85 17.64 0.56
C VAL A 37 16.80 17.90 -0.59
N ASP A 38 16.47 18.92 -1.37
CA ASP A 38 17.32 19.44 -2.44
C ASP A 38 18.06 20.67 -1.92
N TRP A 39 19.39 20.61 -1.91
CA TRP A 39 20.26 21.68 -1.41
C TRP A 39 20.25 22.95 -2.27
N THR A 40 19.77 22.87 -3.51
CA THR A 40 19.60 24.06 -4.36
C THR A 40 18.44 24.95 -3.91
N THR A 41 17.50 24.37 -3.15
CA THR A 41 16.29 25.06 -2.65
C THR A 41 16.26 25.15 -1.13
N THR A 42 16.90 24.20 -0.43
CA THR A 42 16.94 24.11 1.02
C THR A 42 18.30 24.58 1.52
N HIS A 43 18.31 25.70 2.24
CA HIS A 43 19.54 26.19 2.87
C HIS A 43 19.96 25.26 4.01
N PRO A 44 21.20 24.74 4.00
CA PRO A 44 21.67 23.89 5.08
C PRO A 44 21.94 24.72 6.35
N LEU A 45 21.78 24.07 7.50
CA LEU A 45 22.10 24.64 8.81
C LEU A 45 23.61 24.79 9.01
N SER A 46 24.42 23.95 8.37
CA SER A 46 25.89 23.99 8.39
C SER A 46 26.47 23.64 7.02
N GLY A 47 27.66 24.18 6.74
CA GLY A 47 28.39 23.93 5.50
C GLY A 47 28.05 24.92 4.39
N VAL A 48 28.60 24.67 3.21
CA VAL A 48 28.47 25.53 2.03
C VAL A 48 27.90 24.70 0.87
N VAL A 49 26.86 25.22 0.21
CA VAL A 49 26.28 24.58 -0.97
C VAL A 49 27.22 24.76 -2.16
N ASN A 50 27.58 23.66 -2.82
CA ASN A 50 28.36 23.61 -4.04
C ASN A 50 27.64 22.70 -5.05
N GLY A 51 26.94 23.32 -6.01
CA GLY A 51 26.04 22.61 -6.93
C GLY A 51 24.90 21.93 -6.17
N GLU A 52 24.75 20.62 -6.37
CA GLU A 52 23.74 19.79 -5.70
C GLU A 52 24.24 19.16 -4.39
N THR A 53 25.39 19.60 -3.87
CA THR A 53 25.99 19.03 -2.66
C THR A 53 26.22 20.08 -1.59
N VAL A 54 26.15 19.66 -0.33
CA VAL A 54 26.58 20.45 0.82
C VAL A 54 27.95 20.00 1.27
N GLU A 55 28.91 20.93 1.26
CA GLU A 55 30.25 20.71 1.79
C GLU A 55 30.33 21.11 3.26
N VAL A 56 30.70 20.15 4.10
CA VAL A 56 31.06 20.35 5.50
C VAL A 56 32.57 20.12 5.64
N ARG A 57 33.25 21.03 6.31
CA ARG A 57 34.69 20.92 6.59
C ARG A 57 34.93 21.06 8.09
N ALA A 58 35.62 20.08 8.66
CA ALA A 58 36.06 20.09 10.05
C ALA A 58 37.57 20.34 10.14
N SER A 59 37.96 21.05 11.20
CA SER A 59 39.35 21.17 11.65
C SER A 59 39.74 20.00 12.54
N ASP A 60 40.98 19.95 13.02
CA ASP A 60 41.49 18.86 13.89
C ASP A 60 40.69 18.68 15.20
N VAL A 61 39.94 19.70 15.64
CA VAL A 61 39.08 19.64 16.84
C VAL A 61 37.79 18.84 16.58
N GLY A 62 37.43 18.62 15.31
CA GLY A 62 36.16 18.00 14.93
C GLY A 62 34.94 18.87 15.22
N GLY A 63 33.75 18.26 15.17
CA GLY A 63 32.48 18.90 15.47
C GLY A 63 31.26 18.08 15.03
N SER A 64 30.08 18.54 15.46
CA SER A 64 28.79 18.14 14.92
C SER A 64 28.27 19.25 14.01
N PHE A 65 27.86 18.87 12.81
CA PHE A 65 27.41 19.79 11.77
C PHE A 65 25.97 19.43 11.39
N PRO A 66 24.97 20.07 12.02
CA PRO A 66 23.58 19.93 11.62
C PRO A 66 23.40 20.36 10.16
N LEU A 67 22.76 19.55 9.34
CA LEU A 67 22.53 19.84 7.93
C LEU A 67 21.13 20.38 7.69
N VAL A 68 20.10 19.68 8.19
CA VAL A 68 18.70 20.03 7.96
C VAL A 68 17.84 19.52 9.10
N SER A 69 16.77 20.27 9.38
CA SER A 69 15.68 19.83 10.24
C SER A 69 14.42 19.64 9.39
N ILE A 70 13.81 18.47 9.48
CA ILE A 70 12.60 18.10 8.73
C ILE A 70 11.45 18.07 9.73
N ASP A 71 10.61 19.10 9.68
CA ASP A 71 9.42 19.19 10.52
C ASP A 71 8.28 18.34 9.97
N ARG A 72 7.58 17.63 10.88
CA ARG A 72 6.45 16.74 10.57
C ARG A 72 6.76 15.79 9.39
N PRO A 73 7.81 14.95 9.53
CA PRO A 73 8.25 14.06 8.47
C PRO A 73 7.12 13.09 8.08
N ALA A 74 6.92 12.86 6.78
CA ALA A 74 6.01 11.84 6.29
C ALA A 74 6.71 10.47 6.38
N VAL A 75 6.43 9.72 7.44
CA VAL A 75 6.99 8.37 7.69
C VAL A 75 5.89 7.36 7.97
N GLY A 76 6.15 6.10 7.61
CA GLY A 76 5.23 4.98 7.86
C GLY A 76 5.30 4.43 9.28
N ASP A 77 4.44 3.44 9.57
CA ASP A 77 4.23 2.89 10.92
C ASP A 77 5.34 1.95 11.42
N VAL A 78 6.16 1.41 10.51
CA VAL A 78 7.20 0.41 10.84
C VAL A 78 8.56 1.07 11.08
N GLY A 79 8.83 2.16 10.40
CA GLY A 79 10.14 2.81 10.39
C GLY A 79 10.37 3.60 9.11
N TYR A 80 11.58 4.11 8.94
CA TYR A 80 11.98 4.91 7.79
C TYR A 80 13.49 4.85 7.59
N VAL A 81 13.92 5.05 6.35
CA VAL A 81 15.31 5.14 5.95
C VAL A 81 15.57 6.54 5.41
N LEU A 82 16.56 7.22 5.97
CA LEU A 82 17.17 8.39 5.34
C LEU A 82 18.30 7.91 4.44
N SER A 83 18.28 8.28 3.16
CA SER A 83 19.31 7.92 2.19
C SER A 83 19.80 9.11 1.39
N GLY A 84 20.97 8.97 0.79
CA GLY A 84 21.58 9.96 -0.08
C GLY A 84 22.95 9.49 -0.57
N ASP A 85 23.62 10.36 -1.32
CA ASP A 85 25.01 10.14 -1.73
C ASP A 85 25.95 10.97 -0.84
N ILE A 86 27.10 10.38 -0.51
CA ILE A 86 28.13 11.01 0.31
C ILE A 86 29.50 10.78 -0.31
N ARG A 87 30.32 11.83 -0.34
CA ARG A 87 31.72 11.81 -0.72
C ARG A 87 32.52 12.41 0.44
N TYR A 88 33.72 11.92 0.70
CA TYR A 88 34.54 12.50 1.77
C TYR A 88 36.04 12.36 1.50
N ARG A 89 36.82 13.26 2.09
CA ARG A 89 38.26 13.32 1.93
C ARG A 89 38.96 13.65 3.25
N GLY A 90 40.02 12.91 3.54
CA GLY A 90 40.89 13.11 4.69
C GLY A 90 40.17 13.02 6.03
N VAL A 91 39.09 12.23 6.13
CA VAL A 91 38.32 12.12 7.37
C VAL A 91 39.07 11.22 8.35
N HIS A 92 39.56 11.80 9.44
CA HIS A 92 40.20 11.06 10.52
C HIS A 92 40.12 11.80 11.86
N PRO A 93 39.71 11.15 12.97
CA PRO A 93 39.20 9.77 13.08
C PRO A 93 37.85 9.55 12.37
N ALA A 94 37.38 8.30 12.33
CA ALA A 94 36.13 7.91 11.67
C ALA A 94 34.92 8.75 12.11
N GLY A 95 34.29 9.46 11.17
CA GLY A 95 33.03 10.17 11.33
C GLY A 95 31.81 9.34 10.93
N PHE A 96 30.63 9.92 11.07
CA PHE A 96 29.38 9.25 10.72
C PHE A 96 28.25 10.25 10.44
N VAL A 97 27.27 9.80 9.66
CA VAL A 97 25.97 10.48 9.57
C VAL A 97 25.15 10.08 10.79
N GLN A 98 24.52 11.06 11.43
CA GLN A 98 23.62 10.85 12.55
C GLN A 98 22.25 11.45 12.24
N LEU A 99 21.21 10.68 12.57
CA LEU A 99 19.82 11.06 12.42
C LEU A 99 19.19 11.07 13.81
N TRP A 100 18.65 12.21 14.23
CA TRP A 100 17.84 12.33 15.43
C TRP A 100 16.36 12.32 15.08
N SER A 101 15.60 11.60 15.88
CA SER A 101 14.16 11.45 15.78
C SER A 101 13.52 11.97 17.06
N VAL A 102 12.76 13.05 16.93
CA VAL A 102 12.06 13.71 18.05
C VAL A 102 10.60 13.32 18.01
N PHE A 103 10.06 12.83 19.12
CA PHE A 103 8.69 12.33 19.24
C PHE A 103 7.75 13.34 19.91
N PRO A 104 6.42 13.19 19.80
CA PRO A 104 5.45 14.14 20.34
C PRO A 104 5.55 14.35 21.86
N ASP A 105 6.03 13.34 22.60
CA ASP A 105 6.28 13.38 24.03
C ASP A 105 7.60 14.08 24.41
N GLY A 106 8.36 14.54 23.40
CA GLY A 106 9.69 15.14 23.56
C GLY A 106 10.82 14.12 23.66
N ALA A 107 10.52 12.81 23.59
CA ALA A 107 11.56 11.79 23.58
C ALA A 107 12.42 11.93 22.32
N ARG A 108 13.73 11.67 22.46
CA ARG A 108 14.71 11.79 21.39
C ARG A 108 15.51 10.50 21.26
N TYR A 109 15.54 9.96 20.05
CA TYR A 109 16.30 8.76 19.70
C TYR A 109 17.20 9.07 18.51
N PHE A 110 18.26 8.29 18.32
CA PHE A 110 19.18 8.51 17.20
C PHE A 110 19.61 7.20 16.53
N SER A 111 19.94 7.33 15.24
CA SER A 111 20.59 6.30 14.42
C SER A 111 21.89 6.84 13.82
N LYS A 112 22.88 5.97 13.57
CA LYS A 112 24.21 6.34 13.05
C LYS A 112 24.73 5.36 12.02
N THR A 113 25.55 5.86 11.08
CA THR A 113 26.32 5.03 10.13
C THR A 113 27.64 4.57 10.77
N LEU A 114 27.62 3.44 11.49
CA LEU A 114 28.79 2.90 12.19
C LEU A 114 29.26 1.53 11.68
N ALA A 115 28.70 1.06 10.56
CA ALA A 115 29.12 -0.22 10.00
C ALA A 115 30.57 -0.13 9.47
N ARG A 116 31.21 -1.29 9.28
CA ARG A 116 32.55 -1.32 8.65
C ARG A 116 32.48 -1.14 7.13
N GLN A 117 31.40 -1.59 6.51
CA GLN A 117 31.21 -1.61 5.05
C GLN A 117 29.72 -1.46 4.69
N GLY A 118 29.44 -1.14 3.43
CA GLY A 118 28.08 -0.94 2.91
C GLY A 118 27.52 0.48 3.13
N PRO A 119 26.22 0.71 2.85
CA PRO A 119 25.60 2.03 2.95
C PRO A 119 25.61 2.63 4.36
N GLN A 120 25.66 1.79 5.40
CA GLN A 120 25.74 2.24 6.79
C GLN A 120 27.18 2.40 7.29
N ALA A 121 28.19 2.30 6.42
CA ALA A 121 29.58 2.36 6.87
C ALA A 121 29.98 3.76 7.35
N SER A 122 30.83 3.80 8.38
CA SER A 122 31.43 5.05 8.86
C SER A 122 32.22 5.78 7.77
N LEU A 123 32.48 7.06 8.02
CA LEU A 123 33.23 7.95 7.13
C LEU A 123 34.68 7.97 7.62
N GLU A 124 35.58 7.28 6.94
CA GLU A 124 37.00 7.26 7.32
C GLU A 124 37.90 7.23 6.09
N GLY A 125 38.96 8.04 6.11
CA GLY A 125 39.88 8.22 5.00
C GLY A 125 39.25 9.01 3.86
N ASP A 126 39.30 8.43 2.67
CA ASP A 126 38.81 9.02 1.43
C ASP A 126 37.80 8.07 0.76
N ALA A 127 36.73 8.64 0.22
CA ALA A 127 35.83 7.91 -0.66
C ALA A 127 35.30 8.85 -1.74
N GLU A 128 35.25 8.32 -2.97
CA GLU A 128 34.40 8.88 -4.03
C GLU A 128 32.92 8.77 -3.64
N ALA A 129 32.04 9.37 -4.46
CA ALA A 129 30.61 9.34 -4.21
C ALA A 129 30.10 7.90 -3.99
N ARG A 130 29.51 7.66 -2.81
CA ARG A 130 28.89 6.39 -2.43
C ARG A 130 27.54 6.63 -1.78
N PRO A 131 26.60 5.67 -1.91
CA PRO A 131 25.34 5.76 -1.19
C PRO A 131 25.56 5.60 0.32
N PHE A 132 24.70 6.24 1.10
CA PHE A 132 24.54 5.97 2.52
C PHE A 132 23.07 5.78 2.89
N GLU A 133 22.85 5.05 3.98
CA GLU A 133 21.54 4.83 4.57
C GLU A 133 21.59 4.93 6.09
N VAL A 134 20.59 5.58 6.68
CA VAL A 134 20.39 5.68 8.12
C VAL A 134 18.98 5.17 8.45
N PRO A 135 18.82 3.86 8.75
CA PRO A 135 17.53 3.31 9.11
C PRO A 135 17.12 3.71 10.54
N PHE A 136 15.82 3.85 10.75
CA PHE A 136 15.20 3.95 12.06
C PHE A 136 13.96 3.05 12.12
N SER A 137 13.90 2.15 13.09
CA SER A 137 12.74 1.29 13.31
C SER A 137 11.85 1.86 14.41
N LEU A 138 10.54 1.89 14.17
CA LEU A 138 9.56 2.32 15.16
C LEU A 138 9.10 1.12 15.97
N ALA A 139 8.91 1.33 17.28
CA ALA A 139 8.24 0.34 18.10
C ALA A 139 6.76 0.24 17.67
N THR A 140 6.22 -0.97 17.64
CA THR A 140 4.83 -1.21 17.25
C THR A 140 3.87 -0.37 18.08
N GLY A 141 3.05 0.46 17.42
CA GLY A 141 2.07 1.34 18.07
C GLY A 141 2.65 2.65 18.60
N SER A 142 3.94 2.94 18.37
CA SER A 142 4.52 4.26 18.65
C SER A 142 3.93 5.31 17.70
N PRO A 143 3.66 6.54 18.16
CA PRO A 143 3.38 7.65 17.26
C PRO A 143 4.61 7.96 16.37
N PRO A 144 4.42 8.53 15.18
CA PRO A 144 5.52 8.97 14.34
C PRO A 144 6.27 10.17 14.96
N PRO A 145 7.55 10.37 14.61
CA PRO A 145 8.32 11.53 15.04
C PRO A 145 7.71 12.83 14.52
N THR A 146 7.81 13.90 15.31
CA THR A 146 7.38 15.26 14.94
C THR A 146 8.47 16.03 14.22
N ARG A 147 9.73 15.63 14.38
CA ARG A 147 10.89 16.28 13.73
C ARG A 147 12.05 15.31 13.56
N LEU A 148 12.74 15.41 12.43
CA LEU A 148 14.01 14.74 12.19
C LEU A 148 15.14 15.76 12.06
N ASP A 149 16.24 15.55 12.77
CA ASP A 149 17.43 16.40 12.63
C ASP A 149 18.57 15.55 12.04
N VAL A 150 19.07 15.94 10.87
CA VAL A 150 20.18 15.26 10.19
C VAL A 150 21.46 16.00 10.47
N GLU A 151 22.50 15.30 10.92
CA GLU A 151 23.80 15.87 11.19
C GLU A 151 24.95 14.99 10.69
N ILE A 152 26.07 15.62 10.38
CA ILE A 152 27.36 14.96 10.14
C ILE A 152 28.22 15.17 11.37
N VAL A 153 28.78 14.09 11.91
CA VAL A 153 29.69 14.15 13.06
C VAL A 153 31.07 13.75 12.59
N LEU A 154 32.03 14.67 12.73
CA LEU A 154 33.43 14.47 12.41
C LEU A 154 34.25 14.64 13.69
N PRO A 155 34.84 13.57 14.27
CA PRO A 155 35.64 13.68 15.48
C PRO A 155 36.97 14.42 15.32
N GLY A 156 37.43 14.62 14.08
CA GLY A 156 38.66 15.31 13.74
C GLY A 156 38.56 15.98 12.38
N ALA A 157 39.70 16.18 11.71
CA ALA A 157 39.74 16.84 10.43
C ALA A 157 39.08 16.02 9.32
N GLY A 158 38.59 16.71 8.30
CA GLY A 158 38.05 16.10 7.10
C GLY A 158 37.06 17.01 6.37
N ALA A 159 36.80 16.67 5.11
CA ALA A 159 35.75 17.30 4.32
C ALA A 159 34.75 16.25 3.85
N VAL A 160 33.47 16.57 3.96
CA VAL A 160 32.35 15.71 3.55
C VAL A 160 31.45 16.51 2.62
N TRP A 161 31.06 15.90 1.51
CA TRP A 161 30.08 16.42 0.57
C TRP A 161 28.86 15.51 0.59
N VAL A 162 27.71 16.08 0.93
CA VAL A 162 26.45 15.35 1.04
C VAL A 162 25.54 15.77 -0.10
N GLY A 163 25.13 14.83 -0.94
CA GLY A 163 24.16 15.03 -2.02
C GLY A 163 22.72 15.12 -1.50
N PRO A 164 21.73 15.23 -2.39
CA PRO A 164 20.32 15.35 -2.01
C PRO A 164 19.87 14.21 -1.10
N LEU A 165 19.09 14.53 -0.07
CA LEU A 165 18.58 13.54 0.88
C LEU A 165 17.20 13.05 0.47
N ARG A 166 16.91 11.78 0.76
CA ARG A 166 15.62 11.15 0.54
C ARG A 166 15.17 10.45 1.80
N LEU A 167 13.94 10.70 2.20
CA LEU A 167 13.27 9.97 3.27
C LEU A 167 12.27 8.99 2.65
N THR A 168 12.42 7.70 2.97
CA THR A 168 11.50 6.64 2.55
C THR A 168 10.98 5.89 3.77
N SER A 169 9.67 5.62 3.81
CA SER A 169 9.11 4.76 4.85
C SER A 169 9.54 3.31 4.64
N MET A 170 9.89 2.63 5.74
CA MET A 170 10.00 1.18 5.73
C MET A 170 8.60 0.59 5.63
N GLY A 171 8.37 -0.27 4.65
CA GLY A 171 7.07 -0.92 4.41
C GLY A 171 6.21 -0.27 3.32
N ASP A 172 6.42 1.01 2.99
CA ASP A 172 5.76 1.66 1.85
C ASP A 172 6.46 1.30 0.53
N SER A 173 6.22 0.08 0.06
CA SER A 173 6.80 -0.48 -1.17
C SER A 173 6.16 0.07 -2.47
N GLY A 174 5.42 1.18 -2.42
CA GLY A 174 4.57 1.61 -3.53
C GLY A 174 3.32 0.75 -3.72
N ALA A 175 2.93 0.03 -2.66
CA ALA A 175 1.72 -0.78 -2.61
C ALA A 175 0.47 0.09 -2.76
N TRP A 176 -0.53 -0.37 -3.52
CA TRP A 176 -1.81 0.34 -3.62
C TRP A 176 -2.57 0.45 -2.29
N TRP A 177 -2.34 -0.50 -1.38
CA TRP A 177 -2.87 -0.51 -0.03
C TRP A 177 -2.00 -1.35 0.91
N SER A 178 -2.17 -1.15 2.22
CA SER A 178 -1.48 -1.90 3.27
C SER A 178 -2.09 -3.28 3.56
N ASP A 179 -1.34 -4.14 4.25
CA ASP A 179 -1.76 -5.47 4.71
C ASP A 179 -3.10 -5.46 5.44
N ARG A 180 -3.27 -4.52 6.36
CA ARG A 180 -4.50 -4.35 7.14
C ARG A 180 -5.68 -4.03 6.22
N THR A 181 -5.50 -3.12 5.27
CA THR A 181 -6.54 -2.74 4.32
C THR A 181 -6.89 -3.90 3.39
N GLY A 182 -5.89 -4.63 2.89
CA GLY A 182 -6.10 -5.85 2.09
C GLY A 182 -6.91 -6.92 2.85
N GLY A 183 -6.59 -7.13 4.13
CA GLY A 183 -7.34 -8.04 5.01
C GLY A 183 -8.79 -7.60 5.22
N LEU A 184 -9.04 -6.31 5.45
CA LEU A 184 -10.39 -5.76 5.61
C LEU A 184 -11.22 -5.90 4.33
N ILE A 185 -10.64 -5.58 3.17
CA ILE A 185 -11.29 -5.75 1.86
C ILE A 185 -11.67 -7.21 1.66
N GLY A 186 -10.74 -8.14 1.90
CA GLY A 186 -10.99 -9.58 1.78
C GLY A 186 -12.11 -10.07 2.71
N GLY A 187 -12.08 -9.67 3.98
CA GLY A 187 -13.08 -10.09 4.98
C GLY A 187 -14.49 -9.57 4.70
N VAL A 188 -14.61 -8.28 4.37
CA VAL A 188 -15.90 -7.66 4.05
C VAL A 188 -16.44 -8.19 2.72
N ALA A 189 -15.63 -8.19 1.66
CA ALA A 189 -16.06 -8.68 0.36
C ALA A 189 -16.45 -10.16 0.42
N GLY A 190 -15.66 -10.99 1.11
CA GLY A 190 -15.94 -12.41 1.30
C GLY A 190 -17.29 -12.66 1.98
N SER A 191 -17.57 -11.91 3.05
CA SER A 191 -18.84 -12.02 3.80
C SER A 191 -20.04 -11.61 2.95
N VAL A 192 -19.94 -10.52 2.20
CA VAL A 192 -21.00 -10.05 1.29
C VAL A 192 -21.25 -11.04 0.15
N LEU A 193 -20.19 -11.58 -0.46
CA LEU A 193 -20.30 -12.59 -1.51
C LEU A 193 -20.93 -13.89 -0.98
N GLY A 194 -20.54 -14.33 0.22
CA GLY A 194 -21.10 -15.51 0.87
C GLY A 194 -22.60 -15.37 1.13
N LEU A 195 -23.03 -14.24 1.72
CA LEU A 195 -24.45 -13.96 1.97
C LEU A 195 -25.25 -13.87 0.67
N THR A 196 -24.70 -13.21 -0.35
CA THR A 196 -25.34 -13.11 -1.66
C THR A 196 -25.51 -14.48 -2.30
N GLY A 197 -24.47 -15.32 -2.26
CA GLY A 197 -24.52 -16.70 -2.76
C GLY A 197 -25.60 -17.53 -2.06
N ALA A 198 -25.73 -17.41 -0.73
CA ALA A 198 -26.77 -18.09 0.04
C ALA A 198 -28.19 -17.65 -0.38
N ILE A 199 -28.42 -16.34 -0.54
CA ILE A 199 -29.72 -15.80 -0.99
C ILE A 199 -30.08 -16.30 -2.39
N LEU A 200 -29.13 -16.27 -3.33
CA LEU A 200 -29.34 -16.81 -4.68
C LEU A 200 -29.67 -18.31 -4.62
N GLY A 201 -28.99 -19.07 -3.76
CA GLY A 201 -29.28 -20.48 -3.52
C GLY A 201 -30.75 -20.73 -3.13
N VAL A 202 -31.28 -19.92 -2.22
CA VAL A 202 -32.70 -19.98 -1.81
C VAL A 202 -33.65 -19.68 -2.97
N PHE A 203 -33.36 -18.64 -3.78
CA PHE A 203 -34.21 -18.32 -4.93
C PHE A 203 -34.16 -19.38 -6.04
N ILE A 204 -33.00 -19.99 -6.26
CA ILE A 204 -32.84 -21.11 -7.19
C ILE A 204 -33.66 -22.31 -6.71
N ALA A 205 -33.58 -22.65 -5.42
CA ALA A 205 -34.34 -23.75 -4.82
C ALA A 205 -35.86 -23.53 -4.92
N ARG A 206 -36.32 -22.30 -4.67
CA ARG A 206 -37.74 -21.92 -4.80
C ARG A 206 -38.22 -21.80 -6.25
N ARG A 207 -37.30 -21.78 -7.22
CA ARG A 207 -37.57 -21.57 -8.65
C ARG A 207 -38.33 -20.28 -8.95
N THR A 208 -38.08 -19.24 -8.17
CA THR A 208 -38.64 -17.89 -8.35
C THR A 208 -37.60 -16.93 -8.93
N HIS A 209 -38.03 -15.77 -9.43
CA HIS A 209 -37.17 -14.66 -9.91
C HIS A 209 -36.03 -15.02 -10.90
N ARG A 210 -36.31 -15.91 -11.86
CA ARG A 210 -35.34 -16.41 -12.86
C ARG A 210 -34.46 -15.33 -13.47
N SER A 211 -35.05 -14.27 -14.03
CA SER A 211 -34.31 -13.22 -14.75
C SER A 211 -33.29 -12.55 -13.85
N SER A 212 -33.69 -12.24 -12.62
CA SER A 212 -32.86 -11.51 -11.67
C SER A 212 -31.76 -12.40 -11.09
N VAL A 213 -32.05 -13.66 -10.76
CA VAL A 213 -31.03 -14.62 -10.33
C VAL A 213 -29.96 -14.81 -11.41
N LEU A 214 -30.36 -14.97 -12.66
CA LEU A 214 -29.43 -15.14 -13.78
C LEU A 214 -28.62 -13.87 -14.04
N ALA A 215 -29.26 -12.70 -13.98
CA ALA A 215 -28.60 -11.41 -14.16
C ALA A 215 -27.57 -11.15 -13.06
N VAL A 216 -27.94 -11.33 -11.79
CA VAL A 216 -27.04 -11.17 -10.65
C VAL A 216 -25.85 -12.12 -10.76
N ALA A 217 -26.10 -13.41 -10.97
CA ALA A 217 -25.01 -14.39 -11.12
C ALA A 217 -24.08 -14.05 -12.31
N ALA A 218 -24.63 -13.55 -13.42
CA ALA A 218 -23.82 -13.10 -14.56
C ALA A 218 -22.98 -11.86 -14.25
N VAL A 219 -23.56 -10.85 -13.60
CA VAL A 219 -22.85 -9.63 -13.18
C VAL A 219 -21.71 -9.97 -12.23
N PHE A 220 -21.95 -10.83 -11.24
CA PHE A 220 -20.87 -11.25 -10.34
C PHE A 220 -19.79 -12.06 -11.07
N ALA A 221 -20.16 -12.95 -12.00
CA ALA A 221 -19.17 -13.71 -12.77
C ALA A 221 -18.28 -12.81 -13.65
N VAL A 222 -18.87 -11.83 -14.33
CA VAL A 222 -18.14 -10.86 -15.17
C VAL A 222 -17.30 -9.91 -14.30
N GLY A 223 -17.85 -9.42 -13.20
CA GLY A 223 -17.11 -8.61 -12.23
C GLY A 223 -15.91 -9.36 -11.67
N GLY A 224 -16.06 -10.66 -11.35
CA GLY A 224 -14.98 -11.52 -10.89
C GLY A 224 -13.86 -11.64 -11.94
N LEU A 225 -14.22 -11.79 -13.22
CA LEU A 225 -13.26 -11.81 -14.33
C LEU A 225 -12.48 -10.49 -14.46
N VAL A 226 -13.17 -9.35 -14.34
CA VAL A 226 -12.51 -8.02 -14.37
C VAL A 226 -11.55 -7.87 -13.19
N ILE A 227 -11.98 -8.19 -11.98
CA ILE A 227 -11.14 -8.13 -10.77
C ILE A 227 -9.93 -9.06 -10.90
N LEU A 228 -10.12 -10.26 -11.44
CA LEU A 228 -9.04 -11.21 -11.71
C LEU A 228 -8.02 -10.63 -12.69
N ALA A 229 -8.48 -9.98 -13.77
CA ALA A 229 -7.59 -9.32 -14.72
C ALA A 229 -6.76 -8.20 -14.07
N VAL A 230 -7.38 -7.39 -13.20
CA VAL A 230 -6.65 -6.37 -12.41
C VAL A 230 -5.65 -7.02 -11.46
N GLY A 231 -5.99 -8.15 -10.82
CA GLY A 231 -5.07 -8.90 -9.97
C GLY A 231 -3.86 -9.45 -10.73
N ILE A 232 -4.07 -9.97 -11.94
CA ILE A 232 -2.99 -10.43 -12.82
C ILE A 232 -2.10 -9.24 -13.23
N TRP A 233 -2.70 -8.08 -13.54
CA TRP A 233 -1.93 -6.87 -13.85
C TRP A 233 -1.12 -6.36 -12.66
N ALA A 234 -1.67 -6.43 -11.44
CA ALA A 234 -0.95 -6.10 -10.21
C ALA A 234 0.26 -7.03 -10.00
N LEU A 235 0.08 -8.34 -10.22
CA LEU A 235 1.16 -9.32 -10.16
C LEU A 235 2.25 -9.03 -11.21
N ALA A 236 1.86 -8.70 -12.45
CA ALA A 236 2.79 -8.33 -13.51
C ALA A 236 3.55 -7.02 -13.22
N SER A 237 2.94 -6.11 -12.46
CA SER A 237 3.53 -4.83 -12.04
C SER A 237 4.36 -4.94 -10.75
N ALA A 238 4.71 -6.17 -10.33
CA ALA A 238 5.46 -6.47 -9.11
C ALA A 238 4.85 -5.87 -7.83
N GLN A 239 3.52 -5.76 -7.77
CA GLN A 239 2.84 -5.29 -6.57
C GLN A 239 3.05 -6.29 -5.41
N PRO A 240 3.07 -5.81 -4.15
CA PRO A 240 3.24 -6.67 -2.98
C PRO A 240 2.11 -7.69 -2.80
N TYR A 241 2.40 -8.79 -2.10
CA TYR A 241 1.45 -9.87 -1.78
C TYR A 241 0.07 -9.39 -1.30
N PRO A 242 -0.04 -8.43 -0.38
CA PRO A 242 -1.32 -7.89 0.07
C PRO A 242 -2.23 -7.30 -1.02
N VAL A 243 -1.66 -6.88 -2.15
CA VAL A 243 -2.38 -6.22 -3.24
C VAL A 243 -2.89 -7.24 -4.25
N TRP A 244 -2.01 -8.04 -4.83
CA TRP A 244 -2.42 -8.95 -5.90
C TRP A 244 -3.18 -10.17 -5.38
N TYR A 245 -2.86 -10.69 -4.18
CA TYR A 245 -3.45 -11.93 -3.68
C TYR A 245 -4.96 -11.85 -3.47
N PRO A 246 -5.52 -10.82 -2.78
CA PRO A 246 -6.97 -10.70 -2.62
C PRO A 246 -7.71 -10.50 -3.96
N LEU A 247 -7.10 -9.81 -4.93
CA LEU A 247 -7.70 -9.59 -6.25
C LEU A 247 -7.75 -10.88 -7.06
N VAL A 248 -6.64 -11.61 -7.15
CA VAL A 248 -6.57 -12.87 -7.90
C VAL A 248 -7.47 -13.93 -7.26
N LEU A 249 -7.36 -14.11 -5.93
CA LEU A 249 -8.17 -15.10 -5.22
C LEU A 249 -9.65 -14.72 -5.24
N GLY A 250 -9.99 -13.47 -4.88
CA GLY A 250 -11.36 -12.99 -4.81
C GLY A 250 -12.02 -12.96 -6.19
N GLY A 251 -11.35 -12.41 -7.19
CA GLY A 251 -11.84 -12.38 -8.58
C GLY A 251 -12.00 -13.78 -9.17
N GLY A 252 -11.01 -14.65 -8.97
CA GLY A 252 -11.07 -16.05 -9.40
C GLY A 252 -12.20 -16.84 -8.74
N LEU A 253 -12.32 -16.75 -7.41
CA LEU A 253 -13.39 -17.43 -6.67
C LEU A 253 -14.77 -16.91 -7.09
N MET A 254 -14.92 -15.59 -7.20
CA MET A 254 -16.17 -14.96 -7.63
C MET A 254 -16.56 -15.37 -9.05
N MET A 255 -15.62 -15.37 -9.99
CA MET A 255 -15.83 -15.84 -11.35
C MET A 255 -16.26 -17.32 -11.39
N LEU A 256 -15.54 -18.19 -10.67
CA LEU A 256 -15.80 -19.63 -10.67
C LEU A 256 -17.13 -19.98 -9.99
N VAL A 257 -17.38 -19.42 -8.80
CA VAL A 257 -18.59 -19.69 -8.01
C VAL A 257 -19.82 -19.15 -8.73
N PHE A 258 -19.85 -17.86 -9.06
CA PHE A 258 -21.04 -17.27 -9.68
C PHE A 258 -21.20 -17.69 -11.15
N GLY A 259 -20.11 -17.99 -11.86
CA GLY A 259 -20.17 -18.61 -13.18
C GLY A 259 -20.72 -20.05 -13.13
N GLY A 260 -20.41 -20.80 -12.08
CA GLY A 260 -21.02 -22.10 -11.79
C GLY A 260 -22.51 -21.97 -11.45
N VAL A 261 -22.86 -21.06 -10.53
CA VAL A 261 -24.25 -20.77 -10.15
C VAL A 261 -25.08 -20.33 -11.35
N HIS A 262 -24.56 -19.46 -12.22
CA HIS A 262 -25.25 -19.03 -13.43
C HIS A 262 -25.58 -20.21 -14.35
N ARG A 263 -24.60 -21.09 -14.62
CA ARG A 263 -24.80 -22.30 -15.43
C ARG A 263 -25.81 -23.25 -14.80
N MET A 264 -25.69 -23.49 -13.49
CA MET A 264 -26.57 -24.37 -12.74
C MET A 264 -28.01 -23.85 -12.72
N ALA A 265 -28.20 -22.57 -12.37
CA ALA A 265 -29.50 -21.92 -12.33
C ALA A 265 -30.18 -21.95 -13.70
N ARG A 266 -29.44 -21.65 -14.78
CA ARG A 266 -29.97 -21.70 -16.16
C ARG A 266 -30.53 -23.07 -16.50
N ARG A 267 -29.80 -24.15 -16.15
CA ARG A 267 -30.28 -25.54 -16.33
C ARG A 267 -31.54 -25.80 -15.50
N ALA A 268 -31.50 -25.49 -14.20
CA ALA A 268 -32.61 -25.75 -13.29
C ALA A 268 -33.92 -25.05 -13.71
N TYR A 269 -33.85 -23.79 -14.15
CA TYR A 269 -35.02 -23.07 -14.64
C TYR A 269 -35.54 -23.61 -15.97
N THR A 270 -34.65 -24.00 -16.88
CA THR A 270 -35.04 -24.58 -18.19
C THR A 270 -35.76 -25.91 -18.00
N ASP A 271 -35.26 -26.79 -17.12
CA ASP A 271 -35.89 -28.08 -16.82
C ASP A 271 -37.26 -27.92 -16.11
N ALA A 272 -37.42 -26.85 -15.33
CA ALA A 272 -38.70 -26.53 -14.72
C ALA A 272 -39.73 -26.05 -15.76
N GLU A 273 -39.28 -25.27 -16.74
CA GLU A 273 -40.11 -24.77 -17.84
C GLU A 273 -40.54 -25.91 -18.77
N LEU A 274 -39.62 -26.78 -19.16
CA LEU A 274 -39.91 -27.98 -19.97
C LEU A 274 -40.91 -28.92 -19.28
N ARG A 275 -40.79 -29.11 -17.95
CA ARG A 275 -41.76 -29.91 -17.18
C ARG A 275 -43.16 -29.30 -17.17
N ARG A 276 -43.27 -27.97 -17.11
CA ARG A 276 -44.57 -27.28 -17.20
C ARG A 276 -45.18 -27.41 -18.58
N MET A 277 -44.38 -27.29 -19.64
CA MET A 277 -44.85 -27.48 -21.02
C MET A 277 -45.39 -28.90 -21.24
N ARG A 278 -44.63 -29.93 -20.84
CA ARG A 278 -45.07 -31.34 -20.93
C ARG A 278 -46.36 -31.62 -20.18
N ALA A 279 -46.52 -31.04 -18.98
CA ALA A 279 -47.75 -31.19 -18.21
C ALA A 279 -48.95 -30.49 -18.87
N ALA A 280 -48.73 -29.33 -19.50
CA ALA A 280 -49.76 -28.60 -20.24
C ALA A 280 -50.20 -29.36 -21.50
N ASP A 281 -49.26 -29.95 -22.25
CA ASP A 281 -49.57 -30.74 -23.45
C ASP A 281 -50.38 -32.00 -23.11
N LEU A 282 -50.07 -32.68 -21.99
CA LEU A 282 -50.84 -33.83 -21.52
C LEU A 282 -52.25 -33.47 -21.00
N SER A 283 -52.50 -32.20 -20.70
CA SER A 283 -53.79 -31.72 -20.15
C SER A 283 -54.77 -31.21 -21.21
N ARG A 284 -54.36 -31.18 -22.49
CA ARG A 284 -55.25 -30.82 -23.60
C ARG A 284 -55.88 -32.10 -24.18
N PRO A 285 -57.22 -32.25 -24.14
CA PRO A 285 -57.92 -33.39 -24.71
C PRO A 285 -57.80 -33.44 -26.24
#